data_AF-A0A7Z9DWJ2-F1
#
_entry.id   AF-A0A7Z9DWJ2-F1
#
_cell.length_a   1.000
_cell.length_b   1.000
_cell.length_c   1.000
_cell.angle_alpha   90.00
_cell.angle_beta   90.00
_cell.angle_gamma   90.00
#
_symmetry.space_group_name_H-M   'P 1'
#
loop_
_entity.id
_entity.type
_entity.pdbx_description
1 polymer ?
#
loop_
_entity_poly.entity_id
_entity_poly.type
_entity_poly.pdbx_seq_one_letter_code
_entity_poly.pdbx_strand_id
1 'polypeptide(L)'
;MSQRSQADAIIRTHVLWAMGGGLIPLPLVDFAAVTAIQLEMLQQLARLYQVNYSESTGKAFVSALTGTTIARLGASFVKAIPGIGTIIGGASMSLTSGASTYALGQVAINHFSNSGTLNNFVEDQLKTAYDSAFQQGKSYVSDLEKEKDEAGDIYQAIEKLGKLKSQGILTDEEFQAKKKELLERL
;
A
#
# COMPACT_ATOMS: atom_id res chain seq x y z
N MET A 1 -15.90 16.61 -1.55
CA MET A 1 -15.00 15.74 -0.75
C MET A 1 -14.19 16.62 0.19
N SER A 2 -14.02 16.22 1.45
CA SER A 2 -13.13 16.93 2.39
C SER A 2 -11.67 16.82 1.94
N GLN A 3 -10.80 17.75 2.38
CA GLN A 3 -9.35 17.67 2.12
C GLN A 3 -8.78 16.34 2.62
N ARG A 4 -9.23 15.87 3.79
CA ARG A 4 -8.84 14.57 4.34
C ARG A 4 -9.22 13.39 3.43
N SER A 5 -10.44 13.38 2.91
CA SER A 5 -10.90 12.33 1.99
C SER A 5 -10.09 12.28 0.69
N GLN A 6 -9.67 13.44 0.17
CA GLN A 6 -8.77 13.50 -0.99
C GLN A 6 -7.38 12.95 -0.65
N ALA A 7 -6.86 13.27 0.54
CA ALA A 7 -5.57 12.78 1.01
C ALA A 7 -5.58 11.25 1.19
N ASP A 8 -6.63 10.69 1.80
CA ASP A 8 -6.76 9.23 1.97
C ASP A 8 -6.88 8.51 0.61
N ALA A 9 -7.50 9.13 -0.41
CA ALA A 9 -7.53 8.58 -1.77
C ALA A 9 -6.16 8.57 -2.46
N ILE A 10 -5.35 9.64 -2.26
CA ILE A 10 -3.96 9.69 -2.72
C ILE A 10 -3.17 8.55 -2.05
N ILE A 11 -3.29 8.38 -0.74
CA ILE A 11 -2.60 7.32 0.01
C ILE A 11 -3.01 5.94 -0.49
N ARG A 12 -4.32 5.65 -0.59
CA ARG A 12 -4.82 4.35 -1.09
C ARG A 12 -4.24 4.00 -2.45
N THR A 13 -4.21 4.96 -3.37
CA THR A 13 -3.66 4.76 -4.72
C THR A 13 -2.20 4.34 -4.66
N HIS A 14 -1.37 5.07 -3.91
CA HIS A 14 0.07 4.77 -3.82
C HIS A 14 0.36 3.51 -2.99
N VAL A 15 -0.48 3.17 -2.01
CA VAL A 15 -0.42 1.88 -1.32
C VAL A 15 -0.64 0.74 -2.30
N LEU A 16 -1.66 0.81 -3.17
CA LEU A 16 -1.89 -0.21 -4.20
C LEU A 16 -0.72 -0.32 -5.18
N TRP A 17 -0.13 0.81 -5.60
CA TRP A 17 1.09 0.81 -6.42
C TRP A 17 2.28 0.17 -5.69
N ALA A 18 2.46 0.46 -4.39
CA ALA A 18 3.53 -0.12 -3.59
C ALA A 18 3.31 -1.61 -3.29
N MET A 19 2.07 -2.08 -3.26
CA MET A 19 1.73 -3.49 -3.04
C MET A 19 2.01 -4.36 -4.27
N GLY A 20 1.97 -3.82 -5.50
CA GLY A 20 2.15 -4.66 -6.69
C GLY A 20 2.17 -3.94 -8.05
N GLY A 21 2.38 -2.63 -8.08
CA GLY A 21 2.28 -1.80 -9.29
C GLY A 21 3.57 -1.61 -10.10
N GLY A 22 4.66 -2.31 -9.79
CA GLY A 22 5.96 -2.13 -10.46
C GLY A 22 6.84 -3.37 -10.38
N LEU A 23 6.44 -4.45 -11.05
CA LEU A 23 7.17 -5.72 -11.07
C LEU A 23 8.48 -5.61 -11.87
N ILE A 24 9.60 -5.34 -11.19
CA ILE A 24 10.94 -5.73 -11.66
C ILE A 24 11.54 -6.59 -10.54
N PRO A 25 11.74 -7.91 -10.75
CA PRO A 25 12.19 -8.82 -9.69
C PRO A 25 13.67 -8.64 -9.35
N LEU A 26 14.02 -7.49 -8.77
CA LEU A 26 15.36 -7.13 -8.32
C LEU A 26 15.25 -6.38 -6.98
N PRO A 27 15.69 -6.97 -5.85
CA PRO A 27 15.48 -6.42 -4.50
C PRO A 27 15.92 -4.96 -4.27
N LEU A 28 16.92 -4.47 -5.01
CA LEU A 28 17.38 -3.07 -4.94
C LEU A 28 16.53 -2.12 -5.78
N VAL A 29 15.98 -2.61 -6.89
CA VAL A 29 15.08 -1.85 -7.77
C VAL A 29 13.73 -1.68 -7.07
N ASP A 30 13.28 -2.70 -6.34
CA ASP A 30 12.04 -2.66 -5.55
C ASP A 30 12.06 -1.54 -4.49
N PHE A 31 13.18 -1.37 -3.78
CA PHE A 31 13.30 -0.31 -2.77
C PHE A 31 13.30 1.10 -3.39
N ALA A 32 14.03 1.28 -4.49
CA ALA A 32 14.06 2.54 -5.23
C ALA A 32 12.68 2.88 -5.82
N ALA A 33 11.96 1.88 -6.34
CA ALA A 33 10.61 2.04 -6.87
C ALA A 33 9.61 2.44 -5.77
N VAL A 34 9.62 1.75 -4.62
CA VAL A 34 8.77 2.12 -3.47
C VAL A 34 9.10 3.52 -2.97
N THR A 35 10.38 3.89 -2.93
CA THR A 35 10.79 5.25 -2.54
C THR A 35 10.27 6.29 -3.54
N ALA A 36 10.32 6.01 -4.84
CA ALA A 36 9.76 6.90 -5.85
C ALA A 36 8.24 7.09 -5.68
N ILE A 37 7.50 5.99 -5.47
CA ILE A 37 6.06 6.01 -5.16
C ILE A 37 5.78 6.85 -3.91
N GLN A 38 6.58 6.68 -2.85
CA GLN A 38 6.45 7.45 -1.61
C GLN A 38 6.74 8.94 -1.80
N LEU A 39 7.74 9.30 -2.61
CA LEU A 39 8.08 10.69 -2.91
C LEU A 39 7.01 11.38 -3.75
N GLU A 40 6.44 10.68 -4.73
CA GLU A 40 5.32 11.18 -5.54
C GLU A 40 4.07 11.38 -4.68
N MET A 41 3.72 10.40 -3.85
CA MET A 41 2.62 10.50 -2.88
C MET A 41 2.80 11.72 -1.98
N LEU A 42 4.00 11.89 -1.41
CA LEU A 42 4.31 13.00 -0.53
C LEU A 42 4.22 14.35 -1.24
N GLN A 43 4.64 14.43 -2.51
CA GLN A 43 4.48 15.62 -3.33
C GLN A 43 3.01 15.97 -3.54
N GLN A 44 2.15 14.99 -3.84
CA GLN A 44 0.71 15.20 -4.02
C GLN A 44 0.05 15.66 -2.72
N LEU A 45 0.40 15.04 -1.58
CA LEU A 45 -0.08 15.45 -0.26
C LEU A 45 0.38 16.87 0.08
N ALA A 46 1.66 17.22 -0.15
CA ALA A 46 2.18 18.55 0.10
C ALA A 46 1.42 19.61 -0.73
N ARG A 47 1.14 19.34 -2.02
CA ARG A 47 0.32 20.22 -2.86
C ARG A 47 -1.11 20.39 -2.31
N LEU A 48 -1.75 19.29 -1.90
CA LEU A 48 -3.10 19.31 -1.32
C LEU A 48 -3.19 20.14 -0.04
N TYR A 49 -2.14 20.11 0.78
CA TYR A 49 -2.02 20.86 2.04
C TYR A 49 -1.32 22.22 1.90
N GLN A 50 -0.97 22.63 0.67
CA GLN A 50 -0.25 23.88 0.37
C GLN A 50 1.11 24.02 1.10
N VAL A 51 1.78 22.88 1.33
CA VAL A 51 3.13 22.81 1.90
C VAL A 51 4.15 22.87 0.77
N ASN A 52 5.19 23.70 0.95
CA ASN A 52 6.29 23.79 -0.01
C ASN A 52 7.02 22.45 -0.13
N TYR A 53 7.10 21.93 -1.34
CA TYR A 53 7.79 20.69 -1.66
C TYR A 53 9.01 20.97 -2.55
N SER A 54 10.14 20.37 -2.17
CA SER A 54 11.26 20.15 -3.05
C SER A 54 11.71 18.70 -2.93
N GLU A 55 12.41 18.19 -3.94
CA GLU A 55 12.88 16.81 -3.95
C GLU A 55 13.82 16.52 -2.76
N SER A 56 14.68 17.47 -2.38
CA SER A 56 15.60 17.32 -1.25
C SER A 56 14.86 17.22 0.09
N THR A 57 13.86 18.07 0.30
CA THR A 57 13.07 18.09 1.55
C THR A 57 12.12 16.89 1.64
N GLY A 58 11.58 16.45 0.50
CA GLY A 58 10.83 15.20 0.40
C GLY A 58 11.70 13.98 0.75
N LYS A 59 12.89 13.87 0.16
CA LYS A 59 13.87 12.81 0.47
C LYS A 59 14.28 12.82 1.94
N ALA A 60 14.55 14.00 2.51
CA ALA A 60 14.88 14.14 3.91
C ALA A 60 13.74 13.62 4.80
N PHE A 61 12.50 14.04 4.55
CA PHE A 61 11.33 13.60 5.31
C PHE A 61 11.09 12.09 5.21
N VAL A 62 11.16 11.53 3.99
CA VAL A 62 11.06 10.07 3.78
C VAL A 62 12.16 9.34 4.53
N SER A 63 13.41 9.79 4.41
CA SER A 63 14.55 9.15 5.07
C SER A 63 14.48 9.19 6.60
N ALA A 64 13.97 10.27 7.17
CA ALA A 64 13.80 10.42 8.62
C ALA A 64 12.80 9.39 9.19
N LEU A 65 11.77 9.07 8.40
CA LEU A 65 10.73 8.12 8.77
C LEU A 65 11.12 6.67 8.50
N THR A 66 11.60 6.38 7.29
CA THR A 66 11.87 5.01 6.84
C THR A 66 13.26 4.53 7.21
N GLY A 67 14.21 5.43 7.52
CA GLY A 67 15.59 5.09 7.87
C GLY A 67 15.70 4.10 9.04
N THR A 68 14.86 4.25 10.07
CA THR A 68 14.80 3.31 11.20
C THR A 68 14.25 1.96 10.79
N THR A 69 13.24 1.92 9.92
CA THR A 69 12.68 0.68 9.39
C THR A 69 13.71 -0.06 8.54
N ILE A 70 14.44 0.65 7.69
CA ILE A 70 15.51 0.11 6.86
C ILE A 70 16.64 -0.45 7.73
N ALA A 71 17.04 0.26 8.79
CA ALA A 71 18.05 -0.21 9.73
C ALA A 71 17.62 -1.50 10.46
N ARG A 72 16.35 -1.57 10.92
CA ARG A 72 15.78 -2.76 11.58
C ARG A 72 15.64 -3.94 10.62
N LEU A 73 15.21 -3.69 9.38
CA LEU A 73 15.12 -4.71 8.34
C LEU A 73 16.51 -5.19 7.95
N GLY A 74 17.48 -4.30 7.73
CA GLY A 74 18.88 -4.62 7.42
C GLY A 74 19.56 -5.46 8.52
N ALA A 75 19.34 -5.12 9.79
CA ALA A 75 19.81 -5.92 10.92
C ALA A 75 19.17 -7.32 10.98
N SER A 76 17.95 -7.46 10.46
CA SER A 76 17.26 -8.75 10.33
C SER A 76 17.73 -9.53 9.09
N PHE A 77 18.05 -8.87 7.98
CA PHE A 77 18.60 -9.47 6.77
C PHE A 77 20.02 -10.03 6.97
N VAL A 78 20.87 -9.39 7.79
CA VAL A 78 22.22 -9.92 8.12
C VAL A 78 22.15 -11.25 8.88
N LYS A 79 21.05 -11.53 9.60
CA LYS A 79 20.82 -12.81 10.28
C LYS A 79 20.25 -13.90 9.37
N ALA A 80 20.04 -13.61 8.08
CA ALA A 80 19.33 -14.46 7.12
C ALA A 80 20.25 -15.11 6.06
N ILE A 81 21.45 -15.56 6.44
CA ILE A 81 22.40 -16.31 5.59
C ILE A 81 22.90 -17.55 6.38
N PRO A 82 23.01 -18.77 5.83
CA PRO A 82 22.11 -19.53 4.95
C PRO A 82 21.76 -20.94 5.55
N GLY A 83 20.54 -21.46 5.32
CA GLY A 83 20.17 -22.85 5.68
C GLY A 83 18.88 -23.06 6.49
N ILE A 84 17.83 -22.28 6.22
CA ILE A 84 16.54 -22.19 6.97
C ILE A 84 16.61 -21.08 8.04
N GLY A 85 16.37 -19.86 7.59
CA GLY A 85 15.95 -18.74 8.44
C GLY A 85 14.61 -18.20 7.94
N THR A 86 13.69 -19.12 7.62
CA THR A 86 12.24 -18.92 7.41
C THR A 86 11.81 -17.62 6.75
N ILE A 87 11.53 -17.69 5.44
CA ILE A 87 10.25 -17.29 4.83
C ILE A 87 9.38 -16.47 5.81
N ILE A 88 9.64 -15.18 5.94
CA ILE A 88 8.57 -14.24 6.23
C ILE A 88 7.99 -13.99 4.85
N GLY A 89 6.96 -14.78 4.51
CA GLY A 89 6.55 -15.22 3.17
C GLY A 89 6.39 -14.15 2.10
N GLY A 90 6.18 -14.55 0.85
CA GLY A 90 6.03 -13.64 -0.30
C GLY A 90 4.96 -12.54 -0.12
N ALA A 91 4.04 -12.67 0.83
CA ALA A 91 3.13 -11.61 1.28
C ALA A 91 3.82 -10.47 2.05
N SER A 92 5.03 -10.66 2.57
CA SER A 92 5.70 -9.72 3.47
C SER A 92 6.20 -8.47 2.77
N MET A 93 6.62 -8.55 1.51
CA MET A 93 7.12 -7.38 0.79
C MET A 93 5.99 -6.47 0.31
N SER A 94 4.91 -7.02 -0.27
CA SER A 94 3.72 -6.25 -0.62
C SER A 94 3.07 -5.64 0.62
N LEU A 95 2.92 -6.44 1.68
CA LEU A 95 2.41 -5.97 2.97
C LEU A 95 3.29 -4.87 3.57
N THR A 96 4.60 -5.07 3.61
CA THR A 96 5.54 -4.10 4.22
C THR A 96 5.63 -2.82 3.39
N SER A 97 5.68 -2.92 2.07
CA SER A 97 5.77 -1.76 1.16
C SER A 97 4.48 -0.96 1.18
N GLY A 98 3.32 -1.64 1.15
CA GLY A 98 2.02 -1.02 1.33
C GLY A 98 1.89 -0.36 2.71
N ALA A 99 2.24 -1.07 3.78
CA ALA A 99 2.15 -0.55 5.15
C ALA A 99 3.09 0.64 5.39
N SER A 100 4.30 0.60 4.83
CA SER A 100 5.26 1.71 4.88
C SER A 100 4.73 2.93 4.16
N THR A 101 4.16 2.74 2.97
CA THR A 101 3.56 3.82 2.16
C THR A 101 2.35 4.42 2.87
N TYR A 102 1.49 3.59 3.46
CA TYR A 102 0.38 4.02 4.29
C TYR A 102 0.87 4.86 5.49
N ALA A 103 1.84 4.34 6.24
CA ALA A 103 2.37 5.01 7.43
C ALA A 103 2.98 6.37 7.11
N LEU A 104 3.81 6.45 6.07
CA LEU A 104 4.39 7.71 5.60
C LEU A 104 3.30 8.73 5.26
N GLY A 105 2.26 8.31 4.53
CA GLY A 105 1.14 9.16 4.17
C GLY A 105 0.38 9.67 5.39
N GLN A 106 0.05 8.78 6.34
CA GLN A 106 -0.66 9.13 7.57
C GLN A 106 0.14 10.09 8.47
N VAL A 107 1.45 9.91 8.56
CA VAL A 107 2.32 10.85 9.29
C VAL A 107 2.38 12.20 8.57
N ALA A 108 2.52 12.21 7.25
CA ALA A 108 2.58 13.43 6.46
C ALA A 108 1.30 14.27 6.60
N ILE A 109 0.12 13.66 6.46
CA ILE A 109 -1.15 14.40 6.60
C ILE A 109 -1.37 14.92 8.02
N ASN A 110 -1.00 14.15 9.04
CA ASN A 110 -1.11 14.60 10.43
C ASN A 110 -0.15 15.76 10.70
N HIS A 111 1.08 15.70 10.17
CA HIS A 111 2.06 16.77 10.29
C HIS A 111 1.58 18.04 9.56
N PHE A 112 1.15 17.93 8.30
CA PHE A 112 0.71 19.06 7.49
C PHE A 112 -0.59 19.69 8.01
N SER A 113 -1.54 18.88 8.50
CA SER A 113 -2.79 19.38 9.10
C SER A 113 -2.54 20.24 10.36
N ASN A 114 -1.41 20.03 11.04
CA ASN A 114 -0.98 20.79 12.22
C ASN A 114 -0.02 21.93 11.86
N SER A 115 -0.09 22.46 10.63
CA SER A 115 0.81 23.52 10.11
C SER A 115 2.29 23.12 10.04
N GLY A 116 2.57 21.81 10.07
CA GLY A 116 3.90 21.27 9.80
C GLY A 116 4.28 21.39 8.33
N THR A 117 5.58 21.42 8.07
CA THR A 117 6.22 21.44 6.76
C THR A 117 7.26 20.33 6.67
N LEU A 118 7.79 20.10 5.47
CA LEU A 118 8.84 19.10 5.25
C LEU A 118 10.18 19.42 5.91
N ASN A 119 10.36 20.60 6.51
CA ASN A 119 11.64 21.05 7.07
C ASN A 119 11.62 21.29 8.59
N ASN A 120 10.45 21.19 9.23
CA ASN A 120 10.27 21.54 10.64
C ASN A 120 9.64 20.39 11.41
N PHE A 121 10.35 19.28 11.50
CA PHE A 121 9.90 18.11 12.22
C PHE A 121 10.90 17.68 13.29
N VAL A 122 10.38 17.07 14.36
CA VAL A 122 11.18 16.39 15.38
C VAL A 122 11.22 14.92 15.01
N GLU A 123 12.41 14.44 14.66
CA GLU A 123 12.61 13.11 14.10
C GLU A 123 12.07 11.98 14.99
N ASP A 124 12.30 12.05 16.30
CA ASP A 124 11.83 11.02 17.24
C ASP A 124 10.30 10.94 17.31
N GLN A 125 9.61 12.09 17.28
CA GLN A 125 8.14 12.13 17.32
C GLN A 125 7.56 11.53 16.04
N LEU A 126 8.13 11.89 14.89
CA LEU A 126 7.70 11.35 13.61
C LEU A 126 7.96 9.84 13.51
N LYS A 127 9.09 9.35 14.03
CA LYS A 127 9.39 7.91 14.09
C LYS A 127 8.38 7.15 14.93
N THR A 128 8.01 7.66 16.11
CA THR A 128 6.98 7.03 16.95
C THR A 128 5.62 7.00 16.24
N ALA A 129 5.22 8.12 15.63
CA ALA A 129 3.98 8.20 14.86
C ALA A 129 3.99 7.22 13.67
N TYR A 130 5.12 7.11 12.98
CA TYR A 130 5.31 6.18 11.87
C TYR A 130 5.23 4.73 12.33
N ASP A 131 5.90 4.34 13.41
CA ASP A 131 5.86 2.97 13.93
C ASP A 131 4.42 2.54 14.28
N SER A 132 3.63 3.45 14.87
CA SER A 132 2.20 3.23 15.15
C SER A 132 1.38 3.10 13.86
N ALA A 133 1.55 4.04 12.94
CA ALA A 133 0.83 4.05 11.66
C ALA A 133 1.21 2.85 10.77
N PHE A 134 2.44 2.33 10.90
CA PHE A 134 2.90 1.15 10.19
C PHE A 134 2.20 -0.12 10.65
N GLN A 135 1.95 -0.29 11.95
CA GLN A 135 1.15 -1.44 12.41
C GLN A 135 -0.29 -1.36 11.91
N GLN A 136 -0.89 -0.16 11.92
CA GLN A 136 -2.22 0.05 11.33
C GLN A 136 -2.20 -0.24 9.81
N GLY A 137 -1.14 0.18 9.13
CA GLY A 137 -0.91 -0.05 7.71
C GLY A 137 -0.88 -1.52 7.34
N LYS A 138 -0.37 -2.40 8.20
CA LYS A 138 -0.42 -3.86 7.96
C LYS A 138 -1.84 -4.38 7.91
N SER A 139 -2.68 -3.97 8.86
CA SER A 139 -4.10 -4.37 8.86
C SER A 139 -4.80 -3.80 7.62
N TYR A 140 -4.60 -2.51 7.34
CA TYR A 140 -5.15 -1.84 6.16
C TYR A 140 -4.82 -2.57 4.86
N VAL A 141 -3.54 -2.92 4.66
CA VAL A 141 -3.09 -3.62 3.45
C VAL A 141 -3.62 -5.06 3.41
N SER A 142 -3.63 -5.77 4.55
CA SER A 142 -4.21 -7.12 4.62
C SER A 142 -5.68 -7.11 4.21
N ASP A 143 -6.43 -6.08 4.59
CA ASP A 143 -7.84 -5.95 4.22
C ASP A 143 -8.00 -5.63 2.73
N LEU A 144 -7.12 -4.79 2.15
CA LEU A 144 -7.08 -4.57 0.70
C LEU A 144 -6.73 -5.84 -0.09
N GLU A 145 -5.85 -6.70 0.43
CA GLU A 145 -5.54 -8.00 -0.18
C GLU A 145 -6.77 -8.92 -0.16
N LYS A 146 -7.49 -9.00 0.96
CA LYS A 146 -8.74 -9.78 1.05
C LYS A 146 -9.81 -9.26 0.08
N GLU A 147 -10.03 -7.95 0.02
CA GLU A 147 -10.97 -7.33 -0.94
C GLU A 147 -10.63 -7.73 -2.38
N LYS A 148 -9.33 -7.73 -2.72
CA LYS A 148 -8.85 -8.13 -4.06
C LYS A 148 -9.04 -9.63 -4.33
N ASP A 149 -8.76 -10.48 -3.35
CA ASP A 149 -8.92 -11.93 -3.48
C ASP A 149 -10.40 -12.31 -3.61
N GLU A 150 -11.28 -11.74 -2.78
CA GLU A 150 -12.73 -11.92 -2.86
C GLU A 150 -13.29 -11.49 -4.22
N ALA A 151 -12.83 -10.34 -4.74
CA ALA A 151 -13.21 -9.89 -6.08
C ALA A 151 -12.72 -10.87 -7.16
N GLY A 152 -11.48 -11.35 -7.05
CA GLY A 152 -10.91 -12.37 -7.93
C GLY A 152 -11.74 -13.66 -7.96
N ASP A 153 -12.14 -14.16 -6.80
CA ASP A 153 -12.99 -15.35 -6.65
C ASP A 153 -14.37 -15.14 -7.29
N ILE A 154 -14.96 -13.96 -7.14
CA ILE A 154 -16.22 -13.58 -7.79
C ILE A 154 -16.08 -13.63 -9.32
N TYR A 155 -15.02 -13.05 -9.88
CA TYR A 155 -14.78 -13.09 -11.33
C TYR A 155 -14.57 -14.52 -11.84
N GLN A 156 -13.82 -15.35 -11.10
CA GLN A 156 -13.65 -16.77 -11.44
C GLN A 156 -14.97 -17.55 -11.39
N ALA A 157 -15.83 -17.26 -10.41
CA ALA A 157 -17.15 -17.87 -10.32
C ALA A 157 -18.02 -17.50 -11.53
N ILE A 158 -18.01 -16.23 -11.95
CA ILE A 158 -18.70 -15.76 -13.17
C ILE A 158 -18.16 -16.47 -14.42
N GLU A 159 -16.85 -16.67 -14.53
CA GLU A 159 -16.24 -17.43 -15.64
C GLU A 159 -16.73 -18.88 -15.68
N LYS A 160 -16.77 -19.56 -14.52
CA LYS A 160 -17.29 -20.94 -14.41
C LYS A 160 -18.76 -21.02 -14.80
N LEU A 161 -19.59 -20.06 -14.37
CA LEU A 161 -20.99 -19.97 -14.78
C LEU A 161 -21.11 -19.84 -16.31
N GLY A 162 -20.24 -19.06 -16.96
CA GLY A 162 -20.21 -18.92 -18.42
C GLY A 162 -19.89 -20.25 -19.12
N LYS A 163 -18.96 -21.03 -18.57
CA LYS A 163 -18.62 -22.38 -19.09
C LYS A 163 -19.82 -23.34 -18.97
N LEU A 164 -20.48 -23.38 -17.81
CA LEU A 164 -21.66 -24.22 -17.60
C LEU A 164 -22.81 -23.87 -18.56
N LYS A 165 -23.05 -22.56 -18.78
CA LYS A 165 -24.00 -22.09 -19.80
C LYS A 165 -23.62 -22.59 -21.20
N SER A 166 -22.36 -22.45 -21.60
CA SER A 166 -21.90 -22.89 -22.93
C SER A 166 -22.02 -24.40 -23.16
N GLN A 167 -21.99 -25.18 -22.08
CA GLN A 167 -22.19 -26.63 -22.09
C GLN A 167 -23.68 -27.03 -22.08
N GLY A 168 -24.60 -26.06 -22.07
CA GLY A 168 -26.04 -26.30 -21.97
C GLY A 168 -26.50 -26.77 -20.59
N ILE A 169 -25.64 -26.66 -19.56
CA ILE A 169 -25.95 -27.08 -18.18
C ILE A 169 -26.81 -26.02 -17.46
N LEU A 170 -26.62 -24.74 -17.79
CA LEU A 170 -27.40 -23.61 -17.27
C LEU A 170 -28.20 -22.94 -18.40
N THR A 171 -29.41 -22.50 -18.10
CA THR A 171 -30.18 -21.63 -19.00
C THR A 171 -29.61 -20.20 -19.00
N ASP A 172 -30.01 -19.40 -19.99
CA ASP A 172 -29.70 -17.98 -20.05
C ASP A 172 -30.20 -17.23 -18.80
N GLU A 173 -31.40 -17.55 -18.32
CA GLU A 173 -31.97 -16.87 -17.15
C GLU A 173 -31.22 -17.22 -15.87
N GLU A 174 -30.88 -18.51 -15.67
CA GLU A 174 -30.13 -18.97 -14.49
C GLU A 174 -28.72 -18.35 -14.45
N PHE A 175 -28.05 -18.27 -15.60
CA PHE A 175 -26.76 -17.62 -15.72
C PHE A 175 -26.84 -16.13 -15.33
N GLN A 176 -27.81 -15.38 -15.88
CA GLN A 176 -27.93 -13.95 -15.58
C GLN A 176 -28.29 -13.68 -14.11
N ALA A 177 -29.19 -14.49 -13.53
CA ALA A 177 -29.56 -14.36 -12.12
C ALA A 177 -28.34 -14.57 -11.20
N LYS A 178 -27.57 -15.64 -11.43
CA LYS A 178 -26.39 -15.96 -10.61
C LYS A 178 -25.24 -14.98 -10.84
N LYS A 179 -25.03 -14.52 -12.07
CA LYS A 179 -24.05 -13.47 -12.38
C LYS A 179 -24.38 -12.18 -11.63
N LYS A 180 -25.65 -11.76 -11.62
CA LYS A 180 -26.09 -10.56 -10.90
C LYS A 180 -25.86 -10.69 -9.40
N GLU A 181 -26.28 -11.81 -8.80
CA GLU A 181 -26.06 -12.12 -7.38
C GLU A 181 -24.59 -12.03 -6.98
N LEU A 182 -23.68 -12.54 -7.83
CA LEU A 182 -22.24 -12.48 -7.57
C LEU A 182 -21.67 -11.06 -7.71
N LEU A 183 -22.16 -10.27 -8.67
CA LEU A 183 -21.72 -8.88 -8.86
C LEU A 183 -22.22 -7.94 -7.76
N GLU A 184 -23.34 -8.24 -7.11
CA GLU A 184 -23.85 -7.48 -5.96
C GLU A 184 -23.00 -7.65 -4.69
N ARG A 185 -22.06 -8.60 -4.68
CA ARG A 185 -21.11 -8.84 -3.58
C ARG A 185 -19.79 -8.07 -3.73
N LEU A 186 -19.59 -7.35 -4.84
CA LEU A 186 -18.47 -6.44 -5.09
C LEU A 186 -18.79 -5.03 -4.59
#